data_AF-A0A2P5A2V3-F1
#
_entry.id   AF-A0A2P5A2V3-F1
#
_cell.length_a   1.000
_cell.length_b   1.000
_cell.length_c   1.000
_cell.angle_alpha   90.00
_cell.angle_beta   90.00
_cell.angle_gamma   90.00
#
_symmetry.space_group_name_H-M   'P 1'
#
loop_
_entity.id
_entity.type
_entity.pdbx_description
1 polymer ?
#
loop_
_entity_poly.entity_id
_entity_poly.type
_entity_poly.pdbx_seq_one_letter_code
_entity_poly.pdbx_strand_id
1 'polypeptide(L)'
;MNSSQRLSNYAAFTRLDTGINQIGHLDVEKGTIQPLSLLSGFPIQDLYQVIEAGPLQIAASGSALPLSSVKLLAPISGRDVLAVGKNYMEHAKEFNASGYDSSDKVDLPSHPVIFTKRATSIIADGENIFLHPDFSKSVDYEGEIGVIVGKAGFRIPKERAMEYVWGYTIINDMTARERQRDHKQFYIGKSADTFCPMGPAAVPKEALPSVLRVQTHVNGELRQDATTDDLIFDIPTLISTLSEGQTLLPGDVIATGTPAGVGIGRNPPIFLKEGDEITVTIPGIGTLHNKVTSHNTTTERLASQSVFSLSNATRSVGATAGLTNINGKLLHYKHLGSGDNNIVFVHGLGGTLEYFSPLISEMNLPDVASLHLFDFEGHGLSPTHPLSVLTVDSLAADLSGIFSHAGITESNPGTLIAQAMGCIVALKFVLNNPGLVNRLVLFGPPSFPLSETTRGVLQERGELIRTSGLEAVVDKIVLSSTSEHTRSTNPLVISAIRLSLLGQEPEAFAKALQAFAKDEAPMPVEKLNVRTLIVTGSEDRVSSADEYASKIKEARIVVLPNVAQWHVFADLKGVSDSLKSFL
;
A
#
# COMPACT_ATOMS: atom_id res chain seq x y z
N MET A 1 -13.03 39.77 -6.41
CA MET A 1 -12.42 38.69 -5.62
C MET A 1 -12.35 37.48 -6.54
N ASN A 2 -11.15 37.00 -6.88
CA ASN A 2 -11.00 35.79 -7.69
C ASN A 2 -11.81 34.67 -7.05
N SER A 3 -12.62 33.95 -7.83
CA SER A 3 -13.27 32.72 -7.40
C SER A 3 -12.18 31.70 -7.08
N SER A 4 -11.71 31.67 -5.83
CA SER A 4 -10.96 30.53 -5.33
C SER A 4 -11.88 29.33 -5.53
N GLN A 5 -11.54 28.45 -6.46
CA GLN A 5 -12.32 27.26 -6.78
C GLN A 5 -12.59 26.52 -5.46
N ARG A 6 -13.87 26.47 -5.05
CA ARG A 6 -14.26 25.87 -3.79
C ARG A 6 -13.97 24.37 -3.89
N LEU A 7 -13.03 23.89 -3.08
CA LEU A 7 -12.65 22.48 -3.05
C LEU A 7 -13.73 21.70 -2.28
N SER A 8 -14.83 21.37 -2.95
CA SER A 8 -16.00 20.73 -2.31
C SER A 8 -16.32 19.33 -2.83
N ASN A 9 -15.89 18.98 -4.04
CA ASN A 9 -16.17 17.69 -4.65
C ASN A 9 -15.10 16.67 -4.28
N TYR A 10 -15.12 16.14 -3.05
CA TYR A 10 -14.08 15.23 -2.58
C TYR A 10 -14.25 13.84 -3.17
N ALA A 11 -13.30 13.41 -4.00
CA ALA A 11 -13.25 12.07 -4.57
C ALA A 11 -12.00 11.35 -4.09
N ALA A 12 -12.15 10.08 -3.71
CA ALA A 12 -11.03 9.20 -3.41
C ALA A 12 -10.50 8.58 -4.71
N PHE A 13 -9.18 8.44 -4.83
CA PHE A 13 -8.57 7.85 -6.01
C PHE A 13 -7.22 7.19 -5.70
N THR A 14 -6.84 6.21 -6.51
CA THR A 14 -5.48 5.66 -6.57
C THR A 14 -4.77 6.21 -7.81
N ARG A 15 -3.56 6.72 -7.66
CA ARG A 15 -2.73 7.07 -8.82
C ARG A 15 -2.22 5.81 -9.51
N LEU A 16 -2.35 5.72 -10.83
CA LEU A 16 -1.90 4.53 -11.57
C LEU A 16 -0.37 4.42 -11.66
N ASP A 17 0.35 5.55 -11.62
CA ASP A 17 1.82 5.59 -11.72
C ASP A 17 2.54 5.13 -10.46
N THR A 18 1.92 5.31 -9.29
CA THR A 18 2.54 5.13 -7.98
C THR A 18 1.78 4.17 -7.08
N GLY A 19 0.49 3.88 -7.36
CA GLY A 19 -0.38 3.06 -6.52
C GLY A 19 -0.84 3.74 -5.23
N ILE A 20 -0.58 5.05 -5.06
CA ILE A 20 -0.90 5.78 -3.84
C ILE A 20 -2.37 6.20 -3.83
N ASN A 21 -3.07 5.92 -2.72
CA ASN A 21 -4.42 6.41 -2.46
C ASN A 21 -4.40 7.85 -1.93
N GLN A 22 -5.27 8.70 -2.47
CA GLN A 22 -5.39 10.11 -2.11
C GLN A 22 -6.84 10.59 -2.19
N ILE A 23 -7.10 11.77 -1.61
CA ILE A 23 -8.31 12.56 -1.88
C ILE A 23 -7.98 13.71 -2.81
N GLY A 24 -8.89 13.97 -3.75
CA GLY A 24 -8.83 15.07 -4.70
C GLY A 24 -10.14 15.83 -4.82
N HIS A 25 -10.08 17.05 -5.35
CA HIS A 25 -11.25 17.75 -5.86
C HIS A 25 -11.55 17.29 -7.28
N LEU A 26 -12.69 16.63 -7.47
CA LEU A 26 -13.17 16.15 -8.76
C LEU A 26 -13.84 17.27 -9.57
N ASP A 27 -13.27 17.55 -10.75
CA ASP A 27 -13.84 18.45 -11.76
C ASP A 27 -14.25 17.60 -12.97
N VAL A 28 -15.52 17.19 -12.97
CA VAL A 28 -16.10 16.31 -14.00
C VAL A 28 -16.11 16.99 -15.36
N GLU A 29 -16.40 18.30 -15.41
CA GLU A 29 -16.46 19.06 -16.66
C GLU A 29 -15.09 19.13 -17.35
N LYS A 30 -14.02 19.29 -16.58
CA LYS A 30 -12.65 19.29 -17.12
C LYS A 30 -12.05 17.88 -17.27
N GLY A 31 -12.70 16.85 -16.73
CA GLY A 31 -12.16 15.49 -16.70
C GLY A 31 -10.87 15.40 -15.89
N THR A 32 -10.79 16.14 -14.78
CA THR A 32 -9.58 16.21 -13.94
C THR A 32 -9.88 16.01 -12.46
N ILE A 33 -8.87 15.61 -11.70
CA ILE A 33 -8.88 15.57 -10.25
C ILE A 33 -7.69 16.34 -9.69
N GLN A 34 -7.93 17.33 -8.84
CA GLN A 34 -6.88 18.11 -8.17
C GLN A 34 -6.54 17.44 -6.84
N PRO A 35 -5.34 16.84 -6.66
CA PRO A 35 -4.96 16.25 -5.37
C PRO A 35 -5.03 17.29 -4.25
N LEU A 36 -5.38 16.85 -3.04
CA LEU A 36 -5.50 17.71 -1.87
C LEU A 36 -4.48 17.35 -0.79
N SER A 37 -4.05 18.37 -0.04
CA SER A 37 -3.25 18.22 1.17
C SER A 37 -3.86 19.03 2.30
N LEU A 38 -3.44 18.71 3.52
CA LEU A 38 -3.61 19.64 4.64
C LEU A 38 -2.76 20.90 4.40
N LEU A 39 -3.05 21.99 5.11
CA LEU A 39 -2.24 23.22 5.08
C LEU A 39 -0.78 22.99 5.52
N SER A 40 -0.53 21.92 6.29
CA SER A 40 0.82 21.46 6.64
C SER A 40 1.60 20.86 5.46
N GLY A 41 0.96 20.67 4.31
CA GLY A 41 1.49 19.95 3.15
C GLY A 41 1.29 18.43 3.22
N PHE A 42 0.71 17.89 4.30
CA PHE A 42 0.44 16.46 4.44
C PHE A 42 -0.61 15.99 3.42
N PRO A 43 -0.32 15.05 2.51
CA PRO A 43 -1.30 14.56 1.54
C PRO A 43 -2.49 13.89 2.23
N ILE A 44 -3.70 14.22 1.79
CA ILE A 44 -4.92 13.60 2.34
C ILE A 44 -5.13 12.24 1.67
N GLN A 45 -5.35 11.19 2.46
CA GLN A 45 -5.40 9.80 1.99
C GLN A 45 -6.82 9.23 1.92
N ASP A 46 -7.73 9.73 2.76
CA ASP A 46 -9.12 9.27 2.84
C ASP A 46 -10.07 10.40 3.26
N LEU A 47 -11.38 10.17 3.14
CA LEU A 47 -12.39 11.17 3.50
C LEU A 47 -12.54 11.35 5.01
N TYR A 48 -12.14 10.38 5.83
CA TYR A 48 -12.18 10.53 7.30
C TYR A 48 -11.26 11.68 7.73
N GLN A 49 -10.08 11.79 7.12
CA GLN A 49 -9.16 12.92 7.32
C GLN A 49 -9.76 14.26 6.89
N VAL A 50 -10.53 14.29 5.79
CA VAL A 50 -11.25 15.50 5.34
C VAL A 50 -12.29 15.94 6.37
N ILE A 51 -13.08 14.98 6.88
CA ILE A 51 -14.12 15.23 7.88
C ILE A 51 -13.51 15.76 9.18
N GLU A 52 -12.43 15.14 9.65
CA GLU A 52 -11.74 15.50 10.89
C GLU A 52 -11.04 16.86 10.78
N ALA A 53 -10.28 17.10 9.71
CA ALA A 53 -9.51 18.33 9.53
C ALA A 53 -10.42 19.55 9.26
N GLY A 54 -11.53 19.33 8.55
CA GLY A 54 -12.44 20.38 8.12
C GLY A 54 -11.89 21.21 6.95
N PRO A 55 -12.77 21.91 6.21
CA PRO A 55 -12.43 22.53 4.93
C PRO A 55 -11.40 23.66 5.02
N LEU A 56 -11.26 24.29 6.19
CA LEU A 56 -10.29 25.38 6.41
C LEU A 56 -8.85 24.88 6.50
N GLN A 57 -8.64 23.59 6.73
CA GLN A 57 -7.31 22.98 6.81
C GLN A 57 -6.88 22.32 5.50
N ILE A 58 -7.66 22.45 4.42
CA ILE A 58 -7.45 21.72 3.17
C ILE A 58 -7.04 22.70 2.06
N ALA A 59 -6.03 22.32 1.29
CA ALA A 59 -5.56 23.05 0.12
C ALA A 59 -5.32 22.13 -1.07
N ALA A 60 -5.32 22.73 -2.27
CA ALA A 60 -4.88 22.05 -3.48
C ALA A 60 -3.37 21.72 -3.37
N SER A 61 -2.99 20.54 -3.83
CA SER A 61 -1.62 20.03 -3.83
C SER A 61 -1.20 19.57 -5.22
N GLY A 62 -0.07 20.08 -5.70
CA GLY A 62 0.44 19.75 -7.04
C GLY A 62 -0.48 20.19 -8.19
N SER A 63 -0.26 19.63 -9.38
CA SER A 63 -1.10 19.85 -10.55
C SER A 63 -2.31 18.93 -10.56
N ALA A 64 -3.42 19.40 -11.14
CA ALA A 64 -4.55 18.55 -11.48
C ALA A 64 -4.12 17.40 -12.40
N LEU A 65 -4.64 16.21 -12.12
CA LEU A 65 -4.37 14.97 -12.86
C LEU A 65 -5.54 14.67 -13.80
N PRO A 66 -5.30 14.18 -15.02
CA PRO A 66 -6.38 13.68 -15.88
C PRO A 66 -6.99 12.42 -15.28
N LEU A 67 -8.32 12.26 -15.38
CA LEU A 67 -9.01 11.09 -14.82
C LEU A 67 -8.50 9.76 -15.39
N SER A 68 -7.96 9.75 -16.62
CA SER A 68 -7.33 8.56 -17.22
C SER A 68 -6.04 8.10 -16.54
N SER A 69 -5.44 8.92 -15.67
CA SER A 69 -4.21 8.60 -14.93
C SER A 69 -4.46 8.09 -13.50
N VAL A 70 -5.74 8.00 -13.10
CA VAL A 70 -6.15 7.58 -11.76
C VAL A 70 -7.25 6.53 -11.85
N LYS A 71 -7.39 5.75 -10.78
CA LYS A 71 -8.56 4.91 -10.54
C LYS A 71 -9.41 5.57 -9.45
N LEU A 72 -10.67 5.91 -9.75
CA LEU A 72 -11.58 6.40 -8.72
C LEU A 72 -11.92 5.29 -7.71
N LEU A 73 -12.13 5.69 -6.46
CA LEU A 73 -12.52 4.85 -5.34
C LEU A 73 -13.84 5.38 -4.75
N ALA A 74 -14.57 4.53 -4.03
CA ALA A 74 -15.71 4.98 -3.26
C ALA A 74 -15.26 6.05 -2.24
N PRO A 75 -15.98 7.19 -2.08
CA PRO A 75 -15.54 8.26 -1.18
C PRO A 75 -15.38 7.82 0.28
N ILE A 76 -16.19 6.84 0.71
CA ILE A 76 -16.13 6.22 2.04
C ILE A 76 -16.15 4.71 1.87
N SER A 77 -15.34 4.00 2.65
CA SER A 77 -15.32 2.54 2.69
C SER A 77 -14.89 2.03 4.07
N GLY A 78 -15.02 0.72 4.32
CA GLY A 78 -14.54 0.09 5.55
C GLY A 78 -15.57 0.01 6.70
N ARG A 79 -16.77 0.59 6.54
CA ARG A 79 -17.90 0.41 7.45
C ARG A 79 -19.16 0.04 6.68
N ASP A 80 -20.05 -0.71 7.34
CA ASP A 80 -21.37 -1.02 6.80
C ASP A 80 -22.19 0.27 6.65
N VAL A 81 -23.02 0.35 5.62
CA VAL A 81 -23.92 1.48 5.38
C VAL A 81 -25.22 1.24 6.12
N LEU A 82 -25.67 2.23 6.90
CA LEU A 82 -27.01 2.23 7.51
C LEU A 82 -28.02 2.57 6.42
N ALA A 83 -29.09 1.80 6.27
CA ALA A 83 -30.02 1.98 5.17
C ALA A 83 -31.48 1.97 5.64
N VAL A 84 -32.33 2.68 4.91
CA VAL A 84 -33.73 2.91 5.27
C VAL A 84 -34.65 2.35 4.20
N GLY A 85 -35.53 1.44 4.59
CA GLY A 85 -36.54 0.86 3.69
C GLY A 85 -37.80 1.72 3.62
N LYS A 86 -38.47 1.69 2.46
CA LYS A 86 -39.81 2.30 2.25
C LYS A 86 -39.92 3.77 2.68
N ASN A 87 -38.91 4.60 2.38
CA ASN A 87 -38.90 5.99 2.87
C ASN A 87 -39.47 7.03 1.88
N TYR A 88 -40.11 6.59 0.80
CA TYR A 88 -40.88 7.45 -0.12
C TYR A 88 -42.30 6.90 -0.25
N MET A 89 -43.30 7.78 -0.16
CA MET A 89 -44.72 7.38 -0.13
C MET A 89 -45.13 6.55 -1.35
N GLU A 90 -44.82 7.03 -2.55
CA GLU A 90 -45.20 6.33 -3.79
C GLU A 90 -44.44 5.00 -3.95
N HIS A 91 -43.20 4.94 -3.46
CA HIS A 91 -42.43 3.70 -3.45
C HIS A 91 -43.03 2.67 -2.46
N ALA A 92 -43.46 3.12 -1.27
CA ALA A 92 -44.10 2.24 -0.30
C ALA A 92 -45.38 1.60 -0.87
N LYS A 93 -46.21 2.38 -1.57
CA LYS A 93 -47.40 1.88 -2.26
C LYS A 93 -47.04 0.89 -3.38
N GLU A 94 -46.06 1.24 -4.21
CA GLU A 94 -45.56 0.41 -5.32
C GLU A 94 -45.05 -0.95 -4.82
N PHE A 95 -44.22 -0.95 -3.77
CA PHE A 95 -43.66 -2.16 -3.19
C PHE A 95 -44.72 -3.03 -2.51
N ASN A 96 -45.66 -2.44 -1.77
CA ASN A 96 -46.77 -3.17 -1.14
C ASN A 96 -47.66 -3.86 -2.18
N ALA A 97 -47.88 -3.22 -3.34
CA ALA A 97 -48.64 -3.79 -4.45
C ALA A 97 -47.92 -4.95 -5.18
N SER A 98 -46.60 -5.05 -5.08
CA SER A 98 -45.80 -6.06 -5.79
C SER A 98 -45.96 -7.49 -5.27
N GLY A 99 -46.43 -7.67 -4.03
CA GLY A 99 -46.52 -8.98 -3.38
C GLY A 99 -45.20 -9.54 -2.84
N TYR A 100 -44.10 -8.77 -2.92
CA TYR A 100 -42.79 -9.12 -2.32
C TYR A 100 -42.58 -8.52 -0.92
N ASP A 101 -43.58 -7.83 -0.39
CA ASP A 101 -43.53 -7.27 0.95
C ASP A 101 -43.71 -8.35 2.02
N SER A 102 -42.62 -8.66 2.72
CA SER A 102 -42.60 -9.54 3.89
C SER A 102 -42.62 -8.78 5.23
N SER A 103 -42.69 -7.44 5.19
CA SER A 103 -42.86 -6.56 6.35
C SER A 103 -44.33 -6.13 6.53
N ASP A 104 -44.64 -5.31 7.53
CA ASP A 104 -46.01 -4.87 7.80
C ASP A 104 -46.65 -4.22 6.56
N LYS A 105 -47.86 -4.66 6.20
CA LYS A 105 -48.65 -4.18 5.04
C LYS A 105 -49.27 -2.79 5.25
N VAL A 106 -48.56 -1.90 5.93
CA VAL A 106 -49.00 -0.54 6.19
C VAL A 106 -48.28 0.39 5.21
N ASP A 107 -49.04 1.19 4.47
CA ASP A 107 -48.51 2.12 3.46
C ASP A 107 -47.67 3.25 4.08
N LEU A 108 -47.87 3.54 5.37
CA LEU A 108 -47.07 4.48 6.15
C LEU A 108 -46.51 3.79 7.40
N PRO A 109 -45.21 3.46 7.45
CA PRO A 109 -44.60 2.92 8.67
C PRO A 109 -44.74 3.92 9.82
N SER A 110 -44.90 3.43 11.06
CA SER A 110 -44.85 4.30 12.26
C SER A 110 -43.41 4.67 12.66
N HIS A 111 -42.43 3.87 12.23
CA HIS A 111 -41.01 4.06 12.50
C HIS A 111 -40.18 3.75 11.24
N PRO A 112 -39.00 4.37 11.07
CA PRO A 112 -38.08 4.03 9.99
C PRO A 112 -37.71 2.53 10.01
N VAL A 113 -37.78 1.88 8.85
CA VAL A 113 -37.33 0.49 8.69
C VAL A 113 -35.81 0.50 8.46
N ILE A 114 -35.04 0.14 9.48
CA ILE A 114 -33.57 0.19 9.42
C ILE A 114 -33.00 -1.18 9.07
N PHE A 115 -32.05 -1.21 8.14
CA PHE A 115 -31.19 -2.35 7.84
C PHE A 115 -29.77 -1.88 7.51
N THR A 116 -28.88 -2.80 7.15
CA THR A 116 -27.51 -2.47 6.74
C THR A 116 -27.16 -3.08 5.40
N LYS A 117 -26.22 -2.41 4.71
CA LYS A 117 -25.49 -2.97 3.57
C LYS A 117 -24.06 -3.24 3.99
N ARG A 118 -23.57 -4.46 3.73
CA ARG A 118 -22.21 -4.88 4.10
C ARG A 118 -21.15 -4.03 3.41
N ALA A 119 -20.11 -3.62 4.14
CA ALA A 119 -19.00 -2.81 3.62
C ALA A 119 -18.31 -3.43 2.39
N THR A 120 -18.28 -4.76 2.28
CA THR A 120 -17.68 -5.48 1.14
C THR A 120 -18.46 -5.28 -0.16
N SER A 121 -19.74 -4.91 -0.09
CA SER A 121 -20.58 -4.62 -1.24
C SER A 121 -20.31 -3.25 -1.87
N ILE A 122 -19.53 -2.39 -1.19
CA ILE A 122 -19.20 -1.04 -1.67
C ILE A 122 -18.26 -1.14 -2.87
N ILE A 123 -18.66 -0.48 -3.97
CA ILE A 123 -17.85 -0.29 -5.17
C ILE A 123 -17.89 1.18 -5.61
N ALA A 124 -16.87 1.59 -6.35
CA ALA A 124 -16.74 2.98 -6.81
C ALA A 124 -17.59 3.26 -8.07
N ASP A 125 -17.65 4.54 -8.44
CA ASP A 125 -18.05 4.95 -9.78
C ASP A 125 -17.19 4.27 -10.86
N GLY A 126 -17.83 3.79 -11.92
CA GLY A 126 -17.20 3.08 -13.03
C GLY A 126 -16.87 1.60 -12.76
N GLU A 127 -16.96 1.11 -11.53
CA GLU A 127 -16.77 -0.32 -11.23
C GLU A 127 -18.02 -1.14 -11.61
N ASN A 128 -17.82 -2.42 -11.94
CA ASN A 128 -18.91 -3.28 -12.40
C ASN A 128 -19.73 -3.85 -11.22
N ILE A 129 -21.04 -3.96 -11.43
CA ILE A 129 -21.96 -4.66 -10.54
C ILE A 129 -22.06 -6.11 -11.00
N PHE A 130 -21.68 -7.04 -10.12
CA PHE A 130 -21.88 -8.47 -10.36
C PHE A 130 -23.36 -8.83 -10.21
N LEU A 131 -23.94 -9.48 -11.21
CA LEU A 131 -25.36 -9.85 -11.26
C LEU A 131 -25.73 -10.98 -10.29
N HIS A 132 -24.75 -11.76 -9.82
CA HIS A 132 -24.95 -12.96 -9.00
C HIS A 132 -26.00 -13.94 -9.57
N PRO A 133 -25.80 -14.50 -10.77
CA PRO A 133 -26.83 -15.30 -11.45
C PRO A 133 -27.28 -16.55 -10.67
N ASP A 134 -26.43 -17.12 -9.81
CA ASP A 134 -26.78 -18.28 -8.97
C ASP A 134 -27.43 -17.88 -7.63
N PHE A 135 -27.37 -16.58 -7.29
CA PHE A 135 -27.97 -16.03 -6.08
C PHE A 135 -29.38 -15.55 -6.32
N SER A 136 -29.64 -14.77 -7.39
CA SER A 136 -30.99 -14.27 -7.68
C SER A 136 -31.19 -13.98 -9.17
N LYS A 137 -32.45 -14.05 -9.61
CA LYS A 137 -32.88 -13.60 -10.96
C LYS A 137 -33.65 -12.28 -10.92
N SER A 138 -33.70 -11.63 -9.76
CA SER A 138 -34.51 -10.45 -9.49
C SER A 138 -33.70 -9.26 -8.99
N VAL A 139 -32.53 -9.05 -9.60
CA VAL A 139 -31.65 -7.93 -9.25
C VAL A 139 -32.24 -6.62 -9.76
N ASP A 140 -32.28 -5.63 -8.88
CA ASP A 140 -32.97 -4.36 -9.07
C ASP A 140 -32.09 -3.18 -8.62
N TYR A 141 -32.39 -2.00 -9.14
CA TYR A 141 -31.70 -0.74 -8.84
C TYR A 141 -32.52 0.10 -7.87
N GLU A 142 -31.84 0.90 -7.05
CA GLU A 142 -32.47 1.84 -6.12
C GLU A 142 -31.55 3.05 -5.93
N GLY A 143 -31.75 4.12 -6.71
CA GLY A 143 -30.97 5.34 -6.56
C GLY A 143 -31.34 6.07 -5.27
N GLU A 144 -30.34 6.44 -4.48
CA GLU A 144 -30.52 7.05 -3.16
C GLU A 144 -29.54 8.20 -2.89
N ILE A 145 -29.94 9.04 -1.93
CA ILE A 145 -29.09 10.05 -1.32
C ILE A 145 -28.40 9.42 -0.11
N GLY A 146 -27.07 9.44 -0.09
CA GLY A 146 -26.27 9.03 1.05
C GLY A 146 -25.93 10.21 1.94
N VAL A 147 -26.38 10.22 3.19
CA VAL A 147 -26.00 11.23 4.19
C VAL A 147 -24.72 10.79 4.89
N ILE A 148 -23.72 11.67 4.95
CA ILE A 148 -22.44 11.43 5.61
C ILE A 148 -22.45 12.12 6.97
N VAL A 149 -22.25 11.35 8.04
CA VAL A 149 -22.13 11.86 9.40
C VAL A 149 -20.75 12.52 9.60
N GLY A 150 -20.73 13.72 10.18
CA GLY A 150 -19.51 14.51 10.43
C GLY A 150 -19.05 14.57 11.87
N LYS A 151 -19.89 14.14 12.82
CA LYS A 151 -19.61 14.23 14.26
C LYS A 151 -20.08 12.97 14.96
N ALA A 152 -19.33 12.56 15.99
CA ALA A 152 -19.77 11.49 16.85
C ALA A 152 -20.99 11.94 17.69
N GLY A 153 -22.01 11.11 17.83
CA GLY A 153 -23.20 11.46 18.62
C GLY A 153 -24.05 10.27 19.04
N PHE A 154 -24.66 10.39 20.22
CA PHE A 154 -25.57 9.43 20.83
C PHE A 154 -26.78 10.18 21.37
N ARG A 155 -28.00 9.67 21.13
CA ARG A 155 -29.29 10.30 21.43
C ARG A 155 -29.38 11.74 20.91
N ILE A 156 -29.10 11.90 19.62
CA ILE A 156 -29.11 13.20 18.96
C ILE A 156 -30.58 13.66 18.83
N PRO A 157 -30.96 14.81 19.39
CA PRO A 157 -32.32 15.34 19.22
C PRO A 157 -32.51 15.85 17.78
N LYS A 158 -33.73 15.71 17.23
CA LYS A 158 -34.03 16.05 15.82
C LYS A 158 -33.63 17.48 15.47
N GLU A 159 -33.83 18.42 16.38
CA GLU A 159 -33.55 19.86 16.17
C GLU A 159 -32.06 20.13 15.95
N ARG A 160 -31.18 19.23 16.40
CA ARG A 160 -29.72 19.33 16.26
C ARG A 160 -29.15 18.38 15.23
N ALA A 161 -29.95 17.48 14.66
CA ALA A 161 -29.48 16.42 13.78
C ALA A 161 -28.67 16.97 12.58
N MET A 162 -29.10 18.09 12.00
CA MET A 162 -28.38 18.71 10.89
C MET A 162 -26.99 19.23 11.28
N GLU A 163 -26.68 19.49 12.55
CA GLU A 163 -25.33 19.83 13.02
C GLU A 163 -24.33 18.66 12.89
N TYR A 164 -24.85 17.43 12.79
CA TYR A 164 -24.08 16.19 12.69
C TYR A 164 -23.89 15.73 11.24
N VAL A 165 -24.59 16.33 10.27
CA VAL A 165 -24.38 16.05 8.85
C VAL A 165 -23.13 16.80 8.37
N TRP A 166 -22.16 16.07 7.81
CA TRP A 166 -21.03 16.65 7.09
C TRP A 166 -21.44 17.02 5.66
N GLY A 167 -22.11 16.10 4.97
CA GLY A 167 -22.42 16.25 3.56
C GLY A 167 -23.13 15.04 2.99
N TYR A 168 -23.05 14.90 1.67
CA TYR A 168 -23.81 13.92 0.91
C TYR A 168 -22.96 13.23 -0.15
N THR A 169 -23.36 12.02 -0.52
CA THR A 169 -22.86 11.24 -1.66
C THR A 169 -24.04 10.55 -2.37
N ILE A 170 -23.80 9.90 -3.50
CA ILE A 170 -24.80 9.08 -4.19
C ILE A 170 -24.60 7.62 -3.80
N ILE A 171 -25.70 6.89 -3.61
CA ILE A 171 -25.72 5.44 -3.38
C ILE A 171 -26.68 4.80 -4.39
N ASN A 172 -26.34 3.61 -4.86
CA ASN A 172 -27.29 2.72 -5.50
C ASN A 172 -27.53 1.50 -4.58
N ASP A 173 -28.71 1.39 -3.98
CA ASP A 173 -29.08 0.29 -3.09
C ASP A 173 -29.53 -0.95 -3.90
N MET A 174 -28.58 -1.55 -4.61
CA MET A 174 -28.86 -2.73 -5.43
C MET A 174 -29.48 -3.84 -4.60
N THR A 175 -30.51 -4.48 -5.16
CA THR A 175 -31.38 -5.39 -4.41
C THR A 175 -31.67 -6.67 -5.15
N ALA A 176 -31.45 -7.82 -4.51
CA ALA A 176 -31.97 -9.12 -4.94
C ALA A 176 -33.35 -9.35 -4.30
N ARG A 177 -34.42 -9.05 -5.03
CA ARG A 177 -35.80 -8.97 -4.48
C ARG A 177 -36.32 -10.27 -3.89
N GLU A 178 -36.05 -11.40 -4.56
CA GLU A 178 -36.36 -12.74 -4.04
C GLU A 178 -35.73 -12.96 -2.67
N ARG A 179 -34.44 -12.61 -2.53
CA ARG A 179 -33.68 -12.82 -1.29
C ARG A 179 -34.11 -11.86 -0.19
N GLN A 180 -34.44 -10.61 -0.55
CA GLN A 180 -35.05 -9.64 0.36
C GLN A 180 -36.35 -10.21 0.96
N ARG A 181 -37.24 -10.74 0.12
CA ARG A 181 -38.51 -11.36 0.55
C ARG A 181 -38.27 -12.60 1.40
N ASP A 182 -37.48 -13.55 0.90
CA ASP A 182 -37.33 -14.89 1.47
C ASP A 182 -36.71 -14.85 2.88
N HIS A 183 -35.77 -13.94 3.11
CA HIS A 183 -35.08 -13.83 4.40
C HIS A 183 -35.78 -12.93 5.41
N LYS A 184 -36.80 -12.17 5.00
CA LYS A 184 -37.54 -11.15 5.77
C LYS A 184 -36.69 -9.97 6.25
N GLN A 185 -35.54 -10.25 6.85
CA GLN A 185 -34.48 -9.28 7.11
C GLN A 185 -33.81 -8.92 5.78
N PHE A 186 -33.79 -7.63 5.44
CA PHE A 186 -33.37 -7.17 4.11
C PHE A 186 -31.88 -7.38 3.83
N TYR A 187 -31.06 -7.53 4.88
CA TYR A 187 -29.60 -7.64 4.80
C TYR A 187 -29.10 -8.56 3.67
N ILE A 188 -29.60 -9.80 3.58
CA ILE A 188 -29.13 -10.77 2.56
C ILE A 188 -29.48 -10.30 1.15
N GLY A 189 -30.68 -9.74 0.94
CA GLY A 189 -31.08 -9.19 -0.36
C GLY A 189 -30.35 -7.90 -0.75
N LYS A 190 -29.72 -7.22 0.22
CA LYS A 190 -29.16 -5.87 0.08
C LYS A 190 -27.63 -5.81 0.19
N SER A 191 -26.96 -6.92 0.53
CA SER A 191 -25.53 -6.94 0.90
C SER A 191 -24.66 -7.87 0.07
N ALA A 192 -25.17 -8.40 -1.06
CA ALA A 192 -24.34 -9.18 -1.96
C ALA A 192 -23.15 -8.33 -2.45
N ASP A 193 -22.02 -8.96 -2.78
CA ASP A 193 -20.85 -8.24 -3.28
C ASP A 193 -21.25 -7.28 -4.42
N THR A 194 -20.63 -6.10 -4.51
CA THR A 194 -20.95 -5.05 -5.50
C THR A 194 -22.33 -4.37 -5.42
N PHE A 195 -23.18 -4.72 -4.44
CA PHE A 195 -24.52 -4.14 -4.32
C PHE A 195 -24.62 -2.77 -3.65
N CYS A 196 -23.49 -2.13 -3.30
CA CYS A 196 -23.48 -0.77 -2.76
C CYS A 196 -22.59 0.18 -3.59
N PRO A 197 -22.85 0.40 -4.89
CA PRO A 197 -22.17 1.47 -5.61
C PRO A 197 -22.32 2.81 -4.89
N MET A 198 -21.21 3.53 -4.73
CA MET A 198 -21.15 4.80 -4.00
C MET A 198 -20.16 5.76 -4.64
N GLY A 199 -20.57 7.01 -4.86
CA GLY A 199 -19.71 8.05 -5.45
C GLY A 199 -20.48 8.98 -6.39
N PRO A 200 -19.82 9.63 -7.37
CA PRO A 200 -18.36 9.65 -7.59
C PRO A 200 -17.61 10.53 -6.58
N ALA A 201 -18.31 11.38 -5.84
CA ALA A 201 -17.73 12.30 -4.87
C ALA A 201 -18.62 12.45 -3.63
N ALA A 202 -17.99 12.84 -2.53
CA ALA A 202 -18.63 13.29 -1.31
C ALA A 202 -18.57 14.82 -1.25
N VAL A 203 -19.71 15.48 -0.99
CA VAL A 203 -19.82 16.94 -1.06
C VAL A 203 -20.36 17.49 0.27
N PRO A 204 -19.69 18.49 0.90
CA PRO A 204 -20.18 19.14 2.10
C PRO A 204 -21.57 19.74 1.89
N LYS A 205 -22.44 19.65 2.90
CA LYS A 205 -23.83 20.12 2.78
C LYS A 205 -23.92 21.61 2.42
N GLU A 206 -22.96 22.44 2.85
CA GLU A 206 -22.92 23.88 2.58
C GLU A 206 -22.56 24.20 1.12
N ALA A 207 -22.19 23.20 0.31
CA ALA A 207 -21.96 23.35 -1.13
C ALA A 207 -23.16 22.87 -1.97
N LEU A 208 -24.24 22.42 -1.34
CA LEU A 208 -25.42 21.86 -1.99
C LEU A 208 -26.70 22.65 -1.62
N PRO A 209 -27.77 22.56 -2.44
CA PRO A 209 -29.07 23.09 -2.06
C PRO A 209 -29.66 22.33 -0.87
N SER A 210 -30.59 22.96 -0.15
CA SER A 210 -31.28 22.32 0.99
C SER A 210 -32.18 21.16 0.59
N VAL A 211 -32.68 21.17 -0.65
CA VAL A 211 -33.49 20.10 -1.24
C VAL A 211 -32.67 19.45 -2.33
N LEU A 212 -32.42 18.14 -2.20
CA LEU A 212 -31.68 17.35 -3.18
C LEU A 212 -32.64 16.56 -4.04
N ARG A 213 -32.36 16.50 -5.35
CA ARG A 213 -33.10 15.68 -6.32
C ARG A 213 -32.25 14.47 -6.69
N VAL A 214 -32.86 13.29 -6.74
CA VAL A 214 -32.22 12.05 -7.18
C VAL A 214 -32.93 11.51 -8.41
N GLN A 215 -32.17 11.14 -9.42
CA GLN A 215 -32.68 10.56 -10.66
C GLN A 215 -31.90 9.30 -11.03
N THR A 216 -32.62 8.23 -11.36
CA THR A 216 -32.01 6.97 -11.81
C THR A 216 -32.40 6.68 -13.25
N HIS A 217 -31.41 6.36 -14.09
CA HIS A 217 -31.63 5.87 -15.44
C HIS A 217 -31.06 4.47 -15.59
N VAL A 218 -31.74 3.64 -16.39
CA VAL A 218 -31.24 2.34 -16.82
C VAL A 218 -31.21 2.33 -18.34
N ASN A 219 -30.03 2.11 -18.93
CA ASN A 219 -29.81 2.18 -20.38
C ASN A 219 -30.32 3.51 -21.00
N GLY A 220 -30.15 4.62 -20.26
CA GLY A 220 -30.62 5.96 -20.67
C GLY A 220 -32.11 6.23 -20.45
N GLU A 221 -32.92 5.25 -20.06
CA GLU A 221 -34.33 5.44 -19.73
C GLU A 221 -34.48 5.95 -18.29
N LEU A 222 -35.13 7.09 -18.08
CA LEU A 222 -35.45 7.59 -16.74
C LEU A 222 -36.42 6.63 -16.02
N ARG A 223 -36.02 6.17 -14.84
CA ARG A 223 -36.77 5.20 -14.02
C ARG A 223 -37.28 5.79 -12.72
N GLN A 224 -36.45 6.57 -12.03
CA GLN A 224 -36.78 7.17 -10.73
C GLN A 224 -36.49 8.65 -10.77
N ASP A 225 -37.34 9.45 -10.13
CA ASP A 225 -37.20 10.91 -10.06
C ASP A 225 -37.96 11.47 -8.85
N ALA A 226 -37.25 11.91 -7.82
CA ALA A 226 -37.86 12.54 -6.64
C ALA A 226 -36.86 13.42 -5.88
N THR A 227 -37.34 14.03 -4.80
CA THR A 227 -36.57 14.94 -3.95
C THR A 227 -36.56 14.52 -2.48
N THR A 228 -35.67 15.09 -1.69
CA THR A 228 -35.66 14.90 -0.22
C THR A 228 -36.94 15.37 0.48
N ASP A 229 -37.73 16.24 -0.15
CA ASP A 229 -39.01 16.68 0.41
C ASP A 229 -40.09 15.58 0.31
N ASP A 230 -39.86 14.57 -0.53
CA ASP A 230 -40.76 13.42 -0.70
C ASP A 230 -40.49 12.29 0.31
N LEU A 231 -39.51 12.47 1.22
CA LEU A 231 -39.19 11.51 2.27
C LEU A 231 -40.32 11.42 3.32
N ILE A 232 -40.70 10.19 3.68
CA ILE A 232 -41.65 9.95 4.79
C ILE A 232 -41.01 10.34 6.13
N PHE A 233 -39.78 9.88 6.35
CA PHE A 233 -38.94 10.24 7.48
C PHE A 233 -37.76 11.07 6.99
N ASP A 234 -37.77 12.35 7.36
CA ASP A 234 -36.71 13.29 7.02
C ASP A 234 -35.35 12.93 7.65
N ILE A 235 -34.27 13.51 7.13
CA ILE A 235 -32.90 13.27 7.61
C ILE A 235 -32.77 13.50 9.13
N PRO A 236 -33.34 14.59 9.72
CA PRO A 236 -33.37 14.76 11.17
C PRO A 236 -34.01 13.60 11.93
N THR A 237 -35.12 13.06 11.45
CA THR A 237 -35.78 11.89 12.04
C THR A 237 -34.88 10.67 11.97
N LEU A 238 -34.26 10.40 10.81
CA LEU A 238 -33.37 9.25 10.64
C LEU A 238 -32.19 9.28 11.60
N ILE A 239 -31.49 10.42 11.71
CA ILE A 239 -30.34 10.58 12.63
C ILE A 239 -30.77 10.41 14.08
N SER A 240 -31.92 11.01 14.47
CA SER A 240 -32.43 10.90 15.82
C SER A 240 -32.80 9.46 16.19
N THR A 241 -33.52 8.76 15.31
CA THR A 241 -33.87 7.34 15.48
C THR A 241 -32.63 6.45 15.54
N LEU A 242 -31.71 6.59 14.59
CA LEU A 242 -30.50 5.76 14.54
C LEU A 242 -29.61 5.98 15.75
N SER A 243 -29.52 7.21 16.27
CA SER A 243 -28.67 7.52 17.42
C SER A 243 -29.31 7.21 18.78
N GLU A 244 -30.59 6.82 18.85
CA GLU A 244 -31.32 6.63 20.11
C GLU A 244 -30.69 5.52 20.99
N GLY A 245 -30.24 4.44 20.33
CA GLY A 245 -29.65 3.26 20.97
C GLY A 245 -28.18 2.98 20.63
N GLN A 246 -27.59 3.70 19.66
CA GLN A 246 -26.20 3.51 19.22
C GLN A 246 -25.53 4.84 18.91
N THR A 247 -24.20 4.87 18.97
CA THR A 247 -23.40 6.05 18.62
C THR A 247 -23.19 6.09 17.11
N LEU A 248 -23.54 7.21 16.47
CA LEU A 248 -23.11 7.51 15.10
C LEU A 248 -21.69 8.09 15.15
N LEU A 249 -20.85 7.71 14.19
CA LEU A 249 -19.46 8.16 14.08
C LEU A 249 -19.24 9.01 12.82
N PRO A 250 -18.25 9.92 12.83
CA PRO A 250 -17.80 10.59 11.61
C PRO A 250 -17.45 9.57 10.52
N GLY A 251 -17.96 9.81 9.32
CA GLY A 251 -17.85 8.94 8.16
C GLY A 251 -18.84 7.78 8.11
N ASP A 252 -19.78 7.65 9.05
CA ASP A 252 -20.91 6.75 8.87
C ASP A 252 -21.82 7.29 7.76
N VAL A 253 -22.39 6.37 6.98
CA VAL A 253 -23.24 6.70 5.83
C VAL A 253 -24.64 6.17 6.06
N ILE A 254 -25.64 7.03 5.82
CA ILE A 254 -27.06 6.70 5.89
C ILE A 254 -27.64 6.79 4.47
N ALA A 255 -28.00 5.64 3.88
CA ALA A 255 -28.77 5.55 2.64
C ALA A 255 -30.26 5.81 2.97
N THR A 256 -30.82 6.90 2.46
CA THR A 256 -32.09 7.46 2.96
C THR A 256 -33.35 6.77 2.45
N GLY A 257 -33.24 5.75 1.62
CA GLY A 257 -34.33 5.13 0.88
C GLY A 257 -34.43 5.63 -0.55
N THR A 258 -35.18 4.88 -1.37
CA THR A 258 -35.29 5.11 -2.81
C THR A 258 -36.70 5.57 -3.25
N PRO A 259 -36.81 6.38 -4.33
CA PRO A 259 -38.10 6.77 -4.91
C PRO A 259 -38.82 5.63 -5.65
N ALA A 260 -40.07 5.87 -6.04
CA ALA A 260 -40.84 4.95 -6.88
C ALA A 260 -40.19 4.79 -8.28
N GLY A 261 -40.52 3.69 -8.96
CA GLY A 261 -40.00 3.37 -10.29
C GLY A 261 -38.87 2.33 -10.28
N VAL A 262 -38.76 1.57 -9.19
CA VAL A 262 -37.91 0.38 -9.11
C VAL A 262 -38.40 -0.68 -10.09
N GLY A 263 -37.52 -1.56 -10.55
CA GLY A 263 -37.83 -2.60 -11.54
C GLY A 263 -38.96 -3.52 -11.10
N ILE A 264 -39.02 -3.88 -9.81
CA ILE A 264 -40.09 -4.71 -9.26
C ILE A 264 -41.48 -4.06 -9.28
N GLY A 265 -41.53 -2.73 -9.28
CA GLY A 265 -42.78 -1.95 -9.28
C GLY A 265 -43.46 -1.86 -10.65
N ARG A 266 -42.76 -2.29 -11.72
CA ARG A 266 -43.29 -2.31 -13.06
C ARG A 266 -44.25 -3.48 -13.27
N ASN A 267 -45.16 -3.34 -14.25
CA ASN A 267 -46.09 -4.39 -14.64
C ASN A 267 -45.96 -4.73 -16.13
N PRO A 268 -45.30 -5.85 -16.51
CA PRO A 268 -44.65 -6.82 -15.62
C PRO A 268 -43.36 -6.26 -14.97
N PRO A 269 -42.87 -6.87 -13.87
CA PRO A 269 -41.58 -6.52 -13.28
C PRO A 269 -40.43 -6.59 -14.29
N ILE A 270 -39.50 -5.66 -14.22
CA ILE A 270 -38.31 -5.60 -15.09
C ILE A 270 -37.06 -5.60 -14.22
N PHE A 271 -36.32 -6.71 -14.24
CA PHE A 271 -35.05 -6.86 -13.52
C PHE A 271 -33.85 -6.63 -14.43
N LEU A 272 -32.73 -6.29 -13.81
CA LEU A 272 -31.46 -6.04 -14.47
C LEU A 272 -30.88 -7.30 -15.11
N LYS A 273 -30.14 -7.10 -16.20
CA LYS A 273 -29.48 -8.14 -16.98
C LYS A 273 -28.02 -7.77 -17.21
N GLU A 274 -27.24 -8.77 -17.61
CA GLU A 274 -25.86 -8.54 -18.02
C GLU A 274 -25.78 -7.50 -19.15
N GLY A 275 -24.87 -6.55 -18.98
CA GLY A 275 -24.66 -5.44 -19.91
C GLY A 275 -25.47 -4.19 -19.62
N ASP A 276 -26.50 -4.25 -18.76
CA ASP A 276 -27.28 -3.06 -18.39
C ASP A 276 -26.38 -2.00 -17.71
N GLU A 277 -26.61 -0.73 -18.06
CA GLU A 277 -25.92 0.43 -17.51
C GLU A 277 -26.88 1.21 -16.62
N ILE A 278 -26.45 1.50 -15.39
CA ILE A 278 -27.25 2.23 -14.41
C ILE A 278 -26.53 3.53 -14.09
N THR A 279 -27.27 4.63 -14.12
CA THR A 279 -26.77 5.93 -13.67
C THR A 279 -27.68 6.51 -12.61
N VAL A 280 -27.10 6.97 -11.50
CA VAL A 280 -27.81 7.72 -10.46
C VAL A 280 -27.21 9.12 -10.39
N THR A 281 -28.04 10.14 -10.57
CA THR A 281 -27.60 11.54 -10.64
C THR A 281 -28.21 12.34 -9.50
N ILE A 282 -27.36 13.09 -8.79
CA ILE A 282 -27.76 14.12 -7.84
C ILE A 282 -27.06 15.43 -8.26
N PRO A 283 -27.80 16.45 -8.75
CA PRO A 283 -27.22 17.72 -9.14
C PRO A 283 -26.39 18.35 -8.02
N GLY A 284 -25.17 18.79 -8.36
CA GLY A 284 -24.19 19.32 -7.40
C GLY A 284 -23.25 18.27 -6.79
N ILE A 285 -23.59 16.97 -6.85
CA ILE A 285 -22.69 15.87 -6.48
C ILE A 285 -22.07 15.24 -7.73
N GLY A 286 -22.90 14.91 -8.73
CA GLY A 286 -22.47 14.30 -9.98
C GLY A 286 -23.38 13.16 -10.41
N THR A 287 -22.82 12.23 -11.19
CA THR A 287 -23.50 11.03 -11.66
C THR A 287 -22.65 9.82 -11.31
N LEU A 288 -23.25 8.86 -10.61
CA LEU A 288 -22.69 7.55 -10.30
C LEU A 288 -23.10 6.58 -11.41
N HIS A 289 -22.13 6.02 -12.12
CA HIS A 289 -22.30 5.13 -13.26
C HIS A 289 -21.71 3.74 -12.97
N ASN A 290 -22.50 2.69 -13.17
CA ASN A 290 -22.03 1.31 -13.03
C ASN A 290 -22.68 0.40 -14.08
N LYS A 291 -21.91 -0.60 -14.53
CA LYS A 291 -22.36 -1.58 -15.52
C LYS A 291 -22.54 -2.96 -14.89
N VAL A 292 -23.61 -3.65 -15.27
CA VAL A 292 -23.91 -5.00 -14.79
C VAL A 292 -23.09 -6.04 -15.57
N THR A 293 -22.47 -6.98 -14.86
CA THR A 293 -21.64 -8.07 -15.41
C THR A 293 -21.93 -9.42 -14.74
N SER A 294 -21.60 -10.52 -15.42
CA SER A 294 -21.61 -11.86 -14.84
C SER A 294 -20.27 -12.28 -14.19
N HIS A 295 -19.31 -11.36 -14.04
CA HIS A 295 -18.01 -11.65 -13.44
C HIS A 295 -17.83 -11.01 -12.05
N ASN A 296 -17.47 -11.81 -11.04
CA ASN A 296 -17.18 -11.31 -9.69
C ASN A 296 -15.68 -11.09 -9.49
N THR A 297 -15.28 -9.84 -9.21
CA THR A 297 -13.89 -9.48 -8.87
C THR A 297 -13.69 -9.23 -7.36
N THR A 298 -14.75 -9.34 -6.55
CA THR A 298 -14.72 -8.93 -5.15
C THR A 298 -13.83 -9.83 -4.30
N THR A 299 -13.87 -11.15 -4.50
CA THR A 299 -13.03 -12.07 -3.73
C THR A 299 -11.55 -11.82 -3.98
N GLU A 300 -11.14 -11.60 -5.23
CA GLU A 300 -9.75 -11.26 -5.58
C GLU A 300 -9.34 -9.92 -4.97
N ARG A 301 -10.22 -8.91 -5.07
CA ARG A 301 -10.01 -7.59 -4.43
C ARG A 301 -9.81 -7.72 -2.93
N LEU A 302 -10.65 -8.49 -2.22
CA LEU A 302 -10.54 -8.66 -0.77
C LEU A 302 -9.34 -9.53 -0.38
N ALA A 303 -9.03 -10.58 -1.14
CA ALA A 303 -7.89 -11.46 -0.89
C ALA A 303 -6.54 -10.75 -1.11
N SER A 304 -6.49 -9.72 -1.96
CA SER A 304 -5.30 -8.89 -2.16
C SER A 304 -5.04 -7.89 -1.03
N GLN A 305 -6.02 -7.64 -0.14
CA GLN A 305 -5.83 -6.77 1.01
C GLN A 305 -5.15 -7.54 2.15
N SER A 306 -3.93 -7.12 2.50
CA SER A 306 -3.22 -7.67 3.66
C SER A 306 -3.54 -6.86 4.92
N VAL A 307 -3.82 -7.57 6.02
CA VAL A 307 -3.87 -6.97 7.37
C VAL A 307 -2.47 -6.70 7.92
N PHE A 308 -1.43 -7.26 7.29
CA PHE A 308 -0.06 -6.97 7.66
C PHE A 308 0.39 -5.66 7.03
N SER A 309 0.92 -4.78 7.86
CA SER A 309 1.75 -3.67 7.40
C SER A 309 3.15 -4.19 7.08
N LEU A 310 3.70 -3.75 5.95
CA LEU A 310 5.09 -4.00 5.62
C LEU A 310 5.99 -3.21 6.58
N SER A 311 6.97 -3.86 7.20
CA SER A 311 8.04 -3.16 7.92
C SER A 311 8.83 -2.30 6.93
N ASN A 312 9.27 -1.12 7.38
CA ASN A 312 10.02 -0.16 6.56
C ASN A 312 9.20 0.51 5.43
N ALA A 313 7.90 0.20 5.32
CA ALA A 313 7.01 0.73 4.29
C ALA A 313 6.89 2.25 4.26
N THR A 314 7.04 2.92 5.39
CA THR A 314 6.92 4.38 5.48
C THR A 314 8.14 5.11 4.92
N ARG A 315 9.26 4.40 4.69
CA ARG A 315 10.47 4.98 4.09
C ARG A 315 10.38 5.11 2.57
N SER A 316 9.43 4.41 1.95
CA SER A 316 9.12 4.46 0.53
C SER A 316 7.65 4.85 0.37
N VAL A 317 7.29 5.83 -0.46
CA VAL A 317 5.91 6.33 -0.48
C VAL A 317 4.94 5.20 -0.88
N GLY A 318 4.09 4.77 0.07
CA GLY A 318 3.14 3.68 -0.11
C GLY A 318 3.76 2.28 -0.22
N ALA A 319 5.05 2.11 0.11
CA ALA A 319 5.82 0.88 -0.15
C ALA A 319 5.78 0.42 -1.62
N THR A 320 5.59 1.34 -2.57
CA THR A 320 5.52 1.05 -4.01
C THR A 320 6.41 1.98 -4.83
N ALA A 321 6.48 3.25 -4.48
CA ALA A 321 7.28 4.22 -5.22
C ALA A 321 8.79 3.93 -5.07
N GLY A 322 9.49 3.81 -6.21
CA GLY A 322 10.94 3.61 -6.25
C GLY A 322 11.42 2.19 -5.94
N LEU A 323 10.51 1.20 -5.89
CA LEU A 323 10.85 -0.21 -5.66
C LEU A 323 10.67 -1.05 -6.93
N THR A 324 11.44 -2.13 -7.01
CA THR A 324 11.40 -3.10 -8.11
C THR A 324 10.94 -4.45 -7.60
N ASN A 325 10.03 -5.11 -8.32
CA ASN A 325 9.59 -6.47 -7.97
C ASN A 325 10.65 -7.49 -8.44
N ILE A 326 11.32 -8.11 -7.47
CA ILE A 326 12.34 -9.13 -7.65
C ILE A 326 11.87 -10.39 -6.92
N ASN A 327 11.60 -11.47 -7.66
CA ASN A 327 11.11 -12.74 -7.10
C ASN A 327 9.87 -12.61 -6.19
N GLY A 328 8.96 -11.68 -6.53
CA GLY A 328 7.76 -11.42 -5.73
C GLY A 328 7.97 -10.51 -4.53
N LYS A 329 9.19 -9.99 -4.32
CA LYS A 329 9.54 -9.04 -3.26
C LYS A 329 9.76 -7.66 -3.84
N LEU A 330 9.36 -6.62 -3.11
CA LEU A 330 9.67 -5.23 -3.47
C LEU A 330 11.02 -4.86 -2.89
N LEU A 331 12.03 -4.72 -3.75
CA LEU A 331 13.39 -4.34 -3.36
C LEU A 331 13.71 -2.96 -3.90
N HIS A 332 14.40 -2.14 -3.12
CA HIS A 332 15.01 -0.91 -3.59
C HIS A 332 16.22 -1.28 -4.45
N TYR A 333 16.14 -0.94 -5.73
CA TYR A 333 17.14 -1.26 -6.74
C TYR A 333 17.49 0.01 -7.52
N LYS A 334 18.77 0.21 -7.79
CA LYS A 334 19.32 1.38 -8.48
C LYS A 334 20.27 0.92 -9.58
N HIS A 335 19.98 1.34 -10.80
CA HIS A 335 20.83 1.15 -11.96
C HIS A 335 21.58 2.45 -12.27
N LEU A 336 22.90 2.37 -12.47
CA LEU A 336 23.75 3.50 -12.83
C LEU A 336 24.67 3.12 -14.00
N GLY A 337 25.01 4.07 -14.85
CA GLY A 337 25.90 3.85 -16.00
C GLY A 337 25.25 3.06 -17.14
N SER A 338 26.01 2.87 -18.22
CA SER A 338 25.52 2.21 -19.45
C SER A 338 26.59 1.37 -20.16
N GLY A 339 27.64 0.95 -19.45
CA GLY A 339 28.72 0.13 -20.02
C GLY A 339 28.32 -1.35 -20.16
N ASP A 340 28.96 -2.07 -21.08
CA ASP A 340 28.68 -3.49 -21.35
C ASP A 340 29.08 -4.43 -20.20
N ASN A 341 30.00 -3.99 -19.35
CA ASN A 341 30.45 -4.73 -18.17
C ASN A 341 29.49 -4.48 -17.00
N ASN A 342 28.95 -5.55 -16.42
CA ASN A 342 28.05 -5.46 -15.27
C ASN A 342 28.81 -5.56 -13.95
N ILE A 343 28.49 -4.69 -12.98
CA ILE A 343 28.99 -4.76 -11.60
C ILE A 343 27.80 -4.77 -10.65
N VAL A 344 27.68 -5.82 -9.84
CA VAL A 344 26.61 -5.98 -8.84
C VAL A 344 27.20 -5.76 -7.45
N PHE A 345 26.54 -4.93 -6.64
CA PHE A 345 26.97 -4.55 -5.29
C PHE A 345 26.07 -5.15 -4.21
N VAL A 346 26.68 -5.79 -3.20
CA VAL A 346 26.00 -6.46 -2.09
C VAL A 346 26.49 -5.92 -0.76
N HIS A 347 25.68 -5.12 -0.07
CA HIS A 347 26.05 -4.52 1.21
C HIS A 347 26.00 -5.55 2.36
N GLY A 348 26.71 -5.30 3.46
CA GLY A 348 26.60 -6.09 4.68
C GLY A 348 25.44 -5.69 5.58
N LEU A 349 25.21 -6.46 6.64
CA LEU A 349 24.18 -6.16 7.64
C LEU A 349 24.43 -4.80 8.31
N GLY A 350 23.38 -3.98 8.40
CA GLY A 350 23.45 -2.63 8.97
C GLY A 350 23.95 -1.56 7.99
N GLY A 351 24.36 -1.98 6.79
CA GLY A 351 24.59 -1.14 5.63
C GLY A 351 23.35 -0.98 4.76
N THR A 352 23.49 -0.18 3.71
CA THR A 352 22.57 -0.05 2.58
C THR A 352 23.41 0.00 1.30
N LEU A 353 22.76 0.07 0.14
CA LEU A 353 23.45 0.28 -1.13
C LEU A 353 24.34 1.53 -1.15
N GLU A 354 24.06 2.53 -0.29
CA GLU A 354 24.83 3.77 -0.19
C GLU A 354 26.22 3.56 0.44
N TYR A 355 26.50 2.38 1.02
CA TYR A 355 27.86 2.00 1.45
C TYR A 355 28.88 2.10 0.30
N PHE A 356 28.45 1.81 -0.92
CA PHE A 356 29.34 1.81 -2.10
C PHE A 356 29.44 3.16 -2.81
N SER A 357 28.59 4.14 -2.48
CA SER A 357 28.54 5.44 -3.16
C SER A 357 29.90 6.18 -3.18
N PRO A 358 30.68 6.23 -2.08
CA PRO A 358 32.01 6.85 -2.12
C PRO A 358 32.97 6.16 -3.10
N LEU A 359 32.95 4.82 -3.13
CA LEU A 359 33.79 4.01 -4.02
C LEU A 359 33.42 4.20 -5.49
N ILE A 360 32.12 4.20 -5.79
CA ILE A 360 31.59 4.42 -7.14
C ILE A 360 32.04 5.78 -7.69
N SER A 361 32.00 6.82 -6.84
CA SER A 361 32.43 8.17 -7.18
C SER A 361 33.95 8.25 -7.39
N GLU A 362 34.76 7.77 -6.44
CA GLU A 362 36.24 7.81 -6.52
C GLU A 362 36.80 7.09 -7.77
N MET A 363 36.10 6.08 -8.24
CA MET A 363 36.52 5.27 -9.38
C MET A 363 35.83 5.65 -10.70
N ASN A 364 34.89 6.60 -10.71
CA ASN A 364 34.06 6.95 -11.87
C ASN A 364 33.44 5.72 -12.55
N LEU A 365 32.96 4.76 -11.75
CA LEU A 365 32.46 3.47 -12.28
C LEU A 365 31.30 3.60 -13.29
N PRO A 366 30.36 4.58 -13.18
CA PRO A 366 29.27 4.71 -14.15
C PRO A 366 29.74 5.01 -15.58
N ASP A 367 30.94 5.57 -15.76
CA ASP A 367 31.51 5.90 -17.07
C ASP A 367 32.03 4.66 -17.81
N VAL A 368 32.24 3.54 -17.10
CA VAL A 368 32.93 2.35 -17.62
C VAL A 368 32.15 1.04 -17.45
N ALA A 369 31.07 1.04 -16.67
CA ALA A 369 30.29 -0.16 -16.37
C ALA A 369 28.80 0.15 -16.11
N SER A 370 27.96 -0.87 -16.28
CA SER A 370 26.58 -0.91 -15.79
C SER A 370 26.58 -1.39 -14.34
N LEU A 371 26.11 -0.55 -13.43
CA LEU A 371 26.15 -0.81 -11.99
C LEU A 371 24.75 -1.16 -11.47
N HIS A 372 24.68 -2.25 -10.70
CA HIS A 372 23.46 -2.79 -10.14
C HIS A 372 23.57 -2.79 -8.62
N LEU A 373 22.87 -1.87 -8.00
CA LEU A 373 22.83 -1.70 -6.55
C LEU A 373 21.46 -2.07 -6.03
N PHE A 374 21.40 -2.68 -4.85
CA PHE A 374 20.12 -2.97 -4.20
C PHE A 374 20.26 -3.01 -2.69
N ASP A 375 19.15 -2.78 -1.99
CA ASP A 375 19.03 -3.06 -0.57
C ASP A 375 18.41 -4.44 -0.35
N PHE A 376 18.99 -5.26 0.53
CA PHE A 376 18.37 -6.52 0.94
C PHE A 376 16.97 -6.30 1.50
N GLU A 377 16.12 -7.33 1.44
CA GLU A 377 14.82 -7.31 2.09
C GLU A 377 14.92 -6.78 3.54
N GLY A 378 14.10 -5.79 3.86
CA GLY A 378 14.06 -5.14 5.17
C GLY A 378 15.20 -4.14 5.48
N HIS A 379 16.16 -3.97 4.58
CA HIS A 379 17.26 -3.00 4.74
C HIS A 379 17.04 -1.77 3.86
N GLY A 380 17.67 -0.65 4.22
CA GLY A 380 17.62 0.59 3.44
C GLY A 380 16.18 1.01 3.14
N LEU A 381 15.80 1.05 1.85
CA LEU A 381 14.42 1.36 1.42
C LEU A 381 13.59 0.12 1.02
N SER A 382 14.16 -1.08 1.09
CA SER A 382 13.44 -2.33 0.84
C SER A 382 12.55 -2.69 2.04
N PRO A 383 11.23 -2.86 1.86
CA PRO A 383 10.36 -3.37 2.91
C PRO A 383 10.62 -4.86 3.21
N THR A 384 10.10 -5.34 4.34
CA THR A 384 9.97 -6.78 4.61
C THR A 384 8.57 -7.09 5.12
N HIS A 385 8.03 -8.23 4.69
CA HIS A 385 6.75 -8.71 5.17
C HIS A 385 6.90 -9.36 6.55
N PRO A 386 5.97 -9.18 7.51
CA PRO A 386 6.03 -9.84 8.82
C PRO A 386 6.17 -11.37 8.74
N LEU A 387 5.48 -12.02 7.80
CA LEU A 387 5.59 -13.47 7.54
C LEU A 387 6.85 -13.90 6.78
N SER A 388 7.66 -12.95 6.27
CA SER A 388 8.89 -13.31 5.56
C SER A 388 9.91 -13.89 6.54
N VAL A 389 10.43 -15.06 6.19
CA VAL A 389 11.49 -15.77 6.92
C VAL A 389 12.80 -15.54 6.17
N LEU A 390 13.64 -14.66 6.70
CA LEU A 390 14.96 -14.42 6.15
C LEU A 390 15.89 -15.60 6.47
N THR A 391 16.55 -16.11 5.43
CA THR A 391 17.65 -17.07 5.47
C THR A 391 18.76 -16.61 4.53
N VAL A 392 19.99 -17.11 4.70
CA VAL A 392 21.09 -16.81 3.76
C VAL A 392 20.71 -17.26 2.34
N ASP A 393 20.04 -18.42 2.20
CA ASP A 393 19.54 -18.90 0.92
C ASP A 393 18.49 -17.97 0.30
N SER A 394 17.57 -17.41 1.10
CA SER A 394 16.58 -16.46 0.58
C SER A 394 17.22 -15.16 0.08
N LEU A 395 18.26 -14.67 0.77
CA LEU A 395 18.99 -13.47 0.36
C LEU A 395 19.83 -13.74 -0.91
N ALA A 396 20.37 -14.96 -1.05
CA ALA A 396 21.08 -15.38 -2.25
C ALA A 396 20.13 -15.57 -3.45
N ALA A 397 18.89 -16.01 -3.20
CA ALA A 397 17.84 -16.06 -4.22
C ALA A 397 17.43 -14.64 -4.67
N ASP A 398 17.31 -13.69 -3.75
CA ASP A 398 17.07 -12.28 -4.09
C ASP A 398 18.18 -11.74 -5.00
N LEU A 399 19.46 -12.02 -4.68
CA LEU A 399 20.61 -11.67 -5.52
C LEU A 399 20.54 -12.32 -6.92
N SER A 400 20.09 -13.57 -7.02
CA SER A 400 19.85 -14.22 -8.32
C SER A 400 18.77 -13.51 -9.14
N GLY A 401 17.71 -13.03 -8.47
CA GLY A 401 16.68 -12.19 -9.09
C GLY A 401 17.23 -10.84 -9.58
N ILE A 402 18.16 -10.22 -8.85
CA ILE A 402 18.86 -9.00 -9.28
C ILE A 402 19.70 -9.27 -10.54
N PHE A 403 20.45 -10.37 -10.60
CA PHE A 403 21.22 -10.74 -11.79
C PHE A 403 20.31 -10.95 -13.01
N SER A 404 19.17 -11.62 -12.81
CA SER A 404 18.18 -11.84 -13.86
C SER A 404 17.56 -10.54 -14.35
N HIS A 405 17.18 -9.64 -13.42
CA HIS A 405 16.65 -8.32 -13.75
C HIS A 405 17.66 -7.42 -14.47
N ALA A 406 18.94 -7.52 -14.11
CA ALA A 406 20.05 -6.85 -14.77
C ALA A 406 20.40 -7.42 -16.17
N GLY A 407 19.81 -8.56 -16.56
CA GLY A 407 20.13 -9.22 -17.82
C GLY A 407 21.52 -9.88 -17.85
N ILE A 408 22.08 -10.19 -16.68
CA ILE A 408 23.38 -10.85 -16.56
C ILE A 408 23.23 -12.35 -16.83
N THR A 409 24.06 -12.90 -17.70
CA THR A 409 24.01 -14.31 -18.14
C THR A 409 25.39 -14.93 -18.10
N GLU A 410 25.49 -16.25 -18.31
CA GLU A 410 26.80 -16.93 -18.44
C GLU A 410 27.62 -16.43 -19.64
N SER A 411 26.96 -15.91 -20.69
CA SER A 411 27.64 -15.33 -21.86
C SER A 411 28.06 -13.88 -21.66
N ASN A 412 27.47 -13.17 -20.70
CA ASN A 412 27.87 -11.82 -20.27
C ASN A 412 27.93 -11.74 -18.74
N PRO A 413 28.90 -12.41 -18.10
CA PRO A 413 28.96 -12.51 -16.65
C PRO A 413 29.35 -11.19 -15.99
N GLY A 414 28.82 -10.98 -14.78
CA GLY A 414 29.08 -9.77 -13.99
C GLY A 414 30.28 -9.89 -13.05
N THR A 415 30.79 -8.74 -12.63
CA THR A 415 31.63 -8.63 -11.43
C THR A 415 30.72 -8.50 -10.20
N LEU A 416 31.00 -9.27 -9.16
CA LEU A 416 30.25 -9.21 -7.89
C LEU A 416 31.12 -8.63 -6.79
N ILE A 417 30.66 -7.56 -6.15
CA ILE A 417 31.36 -6.88 -5.05
C ILE A 417 30.49 -6.95 -3.80
N ALA A 418 31.01 -7.54 -2.72
CA ALA A 418 30.26 -7.76 -1.49
C ALA A 418 31.01 -7.29 -0.24
N GLN A 419 30.28 -6.96 0.83
CA GLN A 419 30.86 -6.53 2.11
C GLN A 419 30.30 -7.29 3.32
N ALA A 420 31.18 -7.59 4.29
CA ALA A 420 30.89 -8.23 5.56
C ALA A 420 29.96 -9.46 5.41
N MET A 421 28.83 -9.51 6.10
CA MET A 421 27.87 -10.61 5.99
C MET A 421 27.28 -10.77 4.57
N GLY A 422 27.27 -9.70 3.76
CA GLY A 422 26.93 -9.78 2.34
C GLY A 422 27.89 -10.66 1.54
N CYS A 423 29.14 -10.81 2.00
CA CYS A 423 30.10 -11.76 1.40
C CYS A 423 29.63 -13.21 1.50
N ILE A 424 28.97 -13.61 2.60
CA ILE A 424 28.41 -14.95 2.76
C ILE A 424 27.32 -15.18 1.70
N VAL A 425 26.44 -14.20 1.50
CA VAL A 425 25.37 -14.26 0.49
C VAL A 425 25.97 -14.35 -0.92
N ALA A 426 26.98 -13.52 -1.21
CA ALA A 426 27.69 -13.54 -2.49
C ALA A 426 28.38 -14.88 -2.75
N LEU A 427 29.11 -15.42 -1.77
CA LEU A 427 29.76 -16.73 -1.88
C LEU A 427 28.75 -17.85 -2.13
N LYS A 428 27.63 -17.86 -1.39
CA LYS A 428 26.55 -18.83 -1.58
C LYS A 428 25.92 -18.71 -2.98
N PHE A 429 25.69 -17.48 -3.43
CA PHE A 429 25.17 -17.21 -4.78
C PHE A 429 26.11 -17.73 -5.88
N VAL A 430 27.41 -17.43 -5.80
CA VAL A 430 28.39 -17.87 -6.81
C VAL A 430 28.52 -19.40 -6.84
N LEU A 431 28.51 -20.05 -5.68
CA LEU A 431 28.53 -21.52 -5.59
C LEU A 431 27.30 -22.16 -6.26
N ASN A 432 26.14 -21.52 -6.14
CA ASN A 432 24.88 -22.03 -6.69
C ASN A 432 24.65 -21.67 -8.16
N ASN A 433 25.34 -20.64 -8.68
CA ASN A 433 25.14 -20.11 -10.02
C ASN A 433 26.49 -19.98 -10.76
N PRO A 434 27.18 -21.12 -11.04
CA PRO A 434 28.47 -21.09 -11.71
C PRO A 434 28.35 -20.42 -13.08
N GLY A 435 29.35 -19.62 -13.45
CA GLY A 435 29.39 -18.95 -14.76
C GLY A 435 28.73 -17.57 -14.82
N LEU A 436 27.88 -17.18 -13.86
CA LEU A 436 27.29 -15.83 -13.84
C LEU A 436 28.25 -14.73 -13.35
N VAL A 437 29.30 -15.11 -12.62
CA VAL A 437 30.27 -14.19 -12.04
C VAL A 437 31.66 -14.52 -12.55
N ASN A 438 32.32 -13.55 -13.20
CA ASN A 438 33.69 -13.69 -13.71
C ASN A 438 34.76 -13.15 -12.76
N ARG A 439 34.39 -12.21 -11.88
CA ARG A 439 35.26 -11.59 -10.88
C ARG A 439 34.48 -11.40 -9.58
N LEU A 440 35.09 -11.80 -8.47
CA LEU A 440 34.51 -11.68 -7.15
C LEU A 440 35.39 -10.78 -6.27
N VAL A 441 34.78 -9.79 -5.62
CA VAL A 441 35.45 -8.92 -4.65
C VAL A 441 34.76 -9.04 -3.30
N LEU A 442 35.50 -9.39 -2.26
CA LEU A 442 34.99 -9.58 -0.89
C LEU A 442 35.67 -8.61 0.07
N PHE A 443 34.87 -7.74 0.70
CA PHE A 443 35.35 -6.83 1.74
C PHE A 443 35.10 -7.41 3.13
N GLY A 444 36.16 -7.75 3.83
CA GLY A 444 36.13 -8.34 5.18
C GLY A 444 35.19 -9.54 5.31
N PRO A 445 35.34 -10.61 4.49
CA PRO A 445 34.43 -11.76 4.58
C PRO A 445 34.58 -12.47 5.93
N PRO A 446 33.51 -12.65 6.72
CA PRO A 446 33.55 -13.48 7.93
C PRO A 446 33.60 -14.96 7.59
N SER A 447 34.13 -15.80 8.48
CA SER A 447 34.01 -17.26 8.35
C SER A 447 32.56 -17.69 8.24
N PHE A 448 32.29 -18.77 7.49
CA PHE A 448 30.97 -19.38 7.46
C PHE A 448 31.02 -20.92 7.47
N PRO A 449 30.24 -21.60 8.32
CA PRO A 449 29.28 -21.05 9.29
C PRO A 449 29.94 -20.22 10.40
N LEU A 450 29.16 -19.31 10.99
CA LEU A 450 29.67 -18.43 12.06
C LEU A 450 30.00 -19.25 13.32
N SER A 451 31.02 -18.82 14.07
CA SER A 451 31.36 -19.46 15.35
C SER A 451 30.18 -19.40 16.33
N GLU A 452 30.08 -20.41 17.21
CA GLU A 452 29.00 -20.50 18.21
C GLU A 452 28.88 -19.21 19.04
N THR A 453 30.01 -18.65 19.48
CA THR A 453 30.06 -17.37 20.20
C THR A 453 29.47 -16.22 19.37
N THR A 454 29.80 -16.13 18.09
CA THR A 454 29.28 -15.07 17.21
C THR A 454 27.78 -15.24 17.02
N ARG A 455 27.31 -16.48 16.80
CA ARG A 455 25.87 -16.77 16.64
C ARG A 455 25.08 -16.38 17.89
N GLY A 456 25.58 -16.69 19.08
CA GLY A 456 24.98 -16.25 20.35
C GLY A 456 24.88 -14.72 20.45
N VAL A 457 25.96 -14.00 20.12
CA VAL A 457 25.96 -12.52 20.12
C VAL A 457 24.94 -11.95 19.13
N LEU A 458 24.77 -12.54 17.94
CA LEU A 458 23.78 -12.09 16.97
C LEU A 458 22.34 -12.33 17.46
N GLN A 459 22.09 -13.46 18.13
CA GLN A 459 20.78 -13.79 18.71
C GLN A 459 20.40 -12.82 19.84
N GLU A 460 21.26 -12.64 20.84
CA GLU A 460 21.05 -11.69 21.95
C GLU A 460 20.83 -10.26 21.43
N ARG A 461 21.60 -9.86 20.42
CA ARG A 461 21.44 -8.55 19.78
C ARG A 461 20.07 -8.40 19.12
N GLY A 462 19.60 -9.43 18.41
CA GLY A 462 18.27 -9.42 17.79
C GLY A 462 17.15 -9.24 18.81
N GLU A 463 17.25 -9.90 19.97
CA GLU A 463 16.29 -9.75 21.08
C GLU A 463 16.34 -8.35 21.70
N LEU A 464 17.54 -7.81 21.90
CA LEU A 464 17.70 -6.46 22.43
C LEU A 464 17.15 -5.39 21.47
N ILE A 465 17.33 -5.55 20.16
CA ILE A 465 16.75 -4.64 19.16
C ILE A 465 15.22 -4.67 19.20
N ARG A 466 14.62 -5.86 19.32
CA ARG A 466 13.15 -5.98 19.39
C ARG A 466 12.54 -5.34 20.62
N THR A 467 13.26 -5.35 21.74
CA THR A 467 12.77 -4.83 23.02
C THR A 467 13.12 -3.37 23.26
N SER A 468 14.25 -2.90 22.73
CA SER A 468 14.84 -1.58 23.06
C SER A 468 15.21 -0.73 21.83
N GLY A 469 14.96 -1.22 20.62
CA GLY A 469 15.32 -0.52 19.38
C GLY A 469 16.80 -0.56 19.03
N LEU A 470 17.16 0.10 17.93
CA LEU A 470 18.54 0.11 17.40
C LEU A 470 19.52 0.91 18.28
N GLU A 471 19.06 2.00 18.92
CA GLU A 471 19.91 2.83 19.78
C GLU A 471 20.60 2.01 20.88
N ALA A 472 19.94 0.97 21.40
CA ALA A 472 20.46 0.09 22.44
C ALA A 472 21.70 -0.73 22.02
N VAL A 473 21.96 -0.87 20.71
CA VAL A 473 23.05 -1.71 20.20
C VAL A 473 24.09 -0.95 19.37
N VAL A 474 23.76 0.25 18.87
CA VAL A 474 24.58 1.00 17.91
C VAL A 474 25.96 1.32 18.45
N ASP A 475 26.09 1.80 19.69
CA ASP A 475 27.40 2.12 20.29
C ASP A 475 28.33 0.91 20.32
N LYS A 476 27.80 -0.24 20.76
CA LYS A 476 28.56 -1.48 20.84
C LYS A 476 28.97 -1.98 19.44
N ILE A 477 28.07 -1.89 18.46
CA ILE A 477 28.38 -2.26 17.07
C ILE A 477 29.47 -1.36 16.51
N VAL A 478 29.33 -0.03 16.64
CA VAL A 478 30.33 0.94 16.16
C VAL A 478 31.68 0.69 16.81
N LEU A 479 31.73 0.53 18.14
CA LEU A 479 32.96 0.24 18.87
C LEU A 479 33.63 -1.05 18.39
N SER A 480 32.85 -2.11 18.16
CA SER A 480 33.40 -3.42 17.76
C SER A 480 33.73 -3.54 16.26
N SER A 481 33.17 -2.68 15.41
CA SER A 481 33.34 -2.75 13.94
C SER A 481 34.28 -1.69 13.36
N THR A 482 34.84 -0.80 14.19
CA THR A 482 35.78 0.26 13.78
C THR A 482 37.14 0.07 14.45
N SER A 483 38.21 0.57 13.83
CA SER A 483 39.56 0.60 14.43
C SER A 483 39.68 1.76 15.42
N GLU A 484 40.65 1.68 16.33
CA GLU A 484 40.98 2.80 17.22
C GLU A 484 41.45 4.03 16.44
N HIS A 485 42.22 3.79 15.38
CA HIS A 485 42.64 4.84 14.45
C HIS A 485 41.44 5.56 13.83
N THR A 486 40.51 4.84 13.19
CA THR A 486 39.34 5.47 12.55
C THR A 486 38.49 6.25 13.54
N ARG A 487 38.29 5.74 14.77
CA ARG A 487 37.54 6.47 15.81
C ARG A 487 38.22 7.76 16.24
N SER A 488 39.54 7.80 16.28
CA SER A 488 40.31 8.97 16.74
C SER A 488 40.58 9.99 15.64
N THR A 489 40.71 9.56 14.39
CA THR A 489 41.11 10.42 13.27
C THR A 489 39.97 10.79 12.32
N ASN A 490 38.88 10.02 12.29
CA ASN A 490 37.80 10.21 11.33
C ASN A 490 36.40 10.11 11.96
N PRO A 491 35.95 11.13 12.71
CA PRO A 491 34.64 11.13 13.35
C PRO A 491 33.47 11.09 12.35
N LEU A 492 33.66 11.54 11.10
CA LEU A 492 32.62 11.48 10.07
C LEU A 492 32.27 10.04 9.69
N VAL A 493 33.28 9.14 9.64
CA VAL A 493 33.04 7.71 9.42
C VAL A 493 32.21 7.11 10.54
N ILE A 494 32.47 7.52 11.78
CA ILE A 494 31.69 7.07 12.93
C ILE A 494 30.23 7.54 12.81
N SER A 495 30.01 8.81 12.46
CA SER A 495 28.66 9.33 12.21
C SER A 495 27.96 8.60 11.05
N ALA A 496 28.66 8.33 9.94
CA ALA A 496 28.08 7.62 8.79
C ALA A 496 27.63 6.21 9.16
N ILE A 497 28.47 5.46 9.90
CA ILE A 497 28.12 4.11 10.38
C ILE A 497 26.93 4.16 11.34
N ARG A 498 26.92 5.11 12.29
CA ARG A 498 25.78 5.30 13.21
C ARG A 498 24.49 5.57 12.46
N LEU A 499 24.51 6.50 11.51
CA LEU A 499 23.33 6.85 10.71
C LEU A 499 22.86 5.67 9.86
N SER A 500 23.78 4.89 9.28
CA SER A 500 23.44 3.67 8.55
C SER A 500 22.74 2.64 9.44
N LEU A 501 23.24 2.42 10.66
CA LEU A 501 22.66 1.47 11.61
C LEU A 501 21.32 1.94 12.17
N LEU A 502 21.23 3.20 12.63
CA LEU A 502 19.99 3.81 13.14
C LEU A 502 18.93 3.96 12.05
N GLY A 503 19.39 4.09 10.81
CA GLY A 503 18.57 4.10 9.61
C GLY A 503 18.06 2.72 9.19
N GLN A 504 18.26 1.64 9.94
CA GLN A 504 17.61 0.35 9.67
C GLN A 504 16.22 0.27 10.33
N GLU A 505 15.39 -0.68 9.91
CA GLU A 505 14.14 -1.00 10.63
C GLU A 505 14.46 -2.07 11.69
N PRO A 506 14.08 -1.87 12.97
CA PRO A 506 14.44 -2.79 14.05
C PRO A 506 14.09 -4.26 13.83
N GLU A 507 12.86 -4.58 13.42
CA GLU A 507 12.46 -5.98 13.23
C GLU A 507 13.19 -6.62 12.05
N ALA A 508 13.29 -5.92 10.93
CA ALA A 508 14.04 -6.37 9.76
C ALA A 508 15.49 -6.68 10.08
N PHE A 509 16.16 -5.79 10.81
CA PHE A 509 17.56 -6.00 11.21
C PHE A 509 17.69 -7.20 12.16
N ALA A 510 16.76 -7.38 13.10
CA ALA A 510 16.72 -8.53 13.99
C ALA A 510 16.48 -9.86 13.23
N LYS A 511 15.59 -9.88 12.23
CA LYS A 511 15.39 -11.04 11.33
C LYS A 511 16.67 -11.41 10.61
N ALA A 512 17.39 -10.43 10.09
CA ALA A 512 18.62 -10.66 9.35
C ALA A 512 19.72 -11.22 10.27
N LEU A 513 19.92 -10.65 11.47
CA LEU A 513 20.84 -11.23 12.47
C LEU A 513 20.52 -12.70 12.76
N GLN A 514 19.23 -13.03 12.91
CA GLN A 514 18.77 -14.39 13.16
C GLN A 514 19.00 -15.32 11.96
N ALA A 515 18.86 -14.81 10.72
CA ALA A 515 19.10 -15.57 9.49
C ALA A 515 20.54 -16.10 9.44
N PHE A 516 21.54 -15.24 9.71
CA PHE A 516 22.95 -15.65 9.74
C PHE A 516 23.30 -16.47 10.98
N ALA A 517 22.66 -16.22 12.12
CA ALA A 517 22.94 -16.95 13.36
C ALA A 517 22.41 -18.40 13.36
N LYS A 518 21.38 -18.69 12.56
CA LYS A 518 20.77 -20.04 12.47
C LYS A 518 21.36 -20.91 11.37
N ASP A 519 22.01 -20.31 10.38
CA ASP A 519 22.53 -21.05 9.24
C ASP A 519 23.92 -21.63 9.56
N GLU A 520 23.94 -22.97 9.62
CA GLU A 520 25.13 -23.77 9.89
C GLU A 520 25.58 -24.56 8.66
N ALA A 521 24.99 -24.28 7.49
CA ALA A 521 25.30 -25.01 6.27
C ALA A 521 26.77 -24.79 5.86
N PRO A 522 27.51 -25.86 5.53
CA PRO A 522 28.89 -25.74 5.10
C PRO A 522 28.97 -24.97 3.78
N MET A 523 30.04 -24.17 3.64
CA MET A 523 30.30 -23.37 2.44
C MET A 523 31.59 -23.86 1.76
N PRO A 524 31.50 -24.78 0.77
CA PRO A 524 32.66 -25.40 0.13
C PRO A 524 33.33 -24.46 -0.87
N VAL A 525 33.96 -23.39 -0.37
CA VAL A 525 34.61 -22.33 -1.16
C VAL A 525 35.76 -22.83 -2.02
N GLU A 526 36.34 -23.99 -1.72
CA GLU A 526 37.34 -24.66 -2.55
C GLU A 526 36.81 -25.05 -3.94
N LYS A 527 35.48 -25.10 -4.12
CA LYS A 527 34.85 -25.35 -5.42
C LYS A 527 34.73 -24.08 -6.29
N LEU A 528 35.04 -22.91 -5.75
CA LEU A 528 34.96 -21.65 -6.49
C LEU A 528 36.05 -21.59 -7.56
N ASN A 529 35.61 -21.41 -8.82
CA ASN A 529 36.47 -21.19 -9.96
C ASN A 529 36.25 -19.77 -10.53
N VAL A 530 36.47 -18.77 -9.69
CA VAL A 530 36.31 -17.35 -10.03
C VAL A 530 37.52 -16.57 -9.49
N ARG A 531 38.02 -15.64 -10.31
CA ARG A 531 39.10 -14.75 -9.89
C ARG A 531 38.61 -13.91 -8.73
N THR A 532 39.28 -13.98 -7.59
CA THR A 532 38.80 -13.40 -6.33
C THR A 532 39.79 -12.40 -5.74
N LEU A 533 39.31 -11.21 -5.39
CA LEU A 533 40.02 -10.22 -4.59
C LEU A 533 39.39 -10.15 -3.20
N ILE A 534 40.17 -10.34 -2.15
CA ILE A 534 39.74 -10.17 -0.77
C ILE A 534 40.45 -8.93 -0.22
N VAL A 535 39.67 -7.92 0.18
CA VAL A 535 40.21 -6.74 0.87
C VAL A 535 39.77 -6.80 2.31
N THR A 536 40.72 -6.76 3.25
CA THR A 536 40.44 -6.80 4.68
C THR A 536 41.22 -5.73 5.42
N GLY A 537 40.77 -5.32 6.60
CA GLY A 537 41.49 -4.39 7.46
C GLY A 537 42.44 -5.12 8.42
N SER A 538 43.57 -4.51 8.77
CA SER A 538 44.52 -5.09 9.75
C SER A 538 43.94 -5.20 11.16
N GLU A 539 42.84 -4.51 11.44
CA GLU A 539 42.09 -4.57 12.71
C GLU A 539 40.69 -5.18 12.53
N ASP A 540 40.37 -5.77 11.37
CA ASP A 540 39.10 -6.48 11.17
C ASP A 540 39.16 -7.88 11.80
N ARG A 541 38.75 -7.95 13.06
CA ARG A 541 38.72 -9.21 13.84
C ARG A 541 37.63 -10.19 13.42
N VAL A 542 36.70 -9.77 12.57
CA VAL A 542 35.60 -10.61 12.10
C VAL A 542 35.95 -11.27 10.78
N SER A 543 36.83 -10.67 9.99
CA SER A 543 37.26 -11.22 8.70
C SER A 543 38.10 -12.50 8.84
N SER A 544 37.80 -13.48 8.00
CA SER A 544 38.57 -14.72 7.80
C SER A 544 39.27 -14.73 6.44
N ALA A 545 39.82 -13.59 6.02
CA ALA A 545 40.42 -13.41 4.70
C ALA A 545 41.50 -14.46 4.36
N ASP A 546 42.41 -14.75 5.30
CA ASP A 546 43.48 -15.75 5.13
C ASP A 546 42.92 -17.15 4.91
N GLU A 547 41.85 -17.51 5.63
CA GLU A 547 41.18 -18.80 5.48
C GLU A 547 40.61 -18.94 4.06
N TYR A 548 39.88 -17.93 3.58
CA TYR A 548 39.31 -17.94 2.23
C TYR A 548 40.39 -17.95 1.15
N ALA A 549 41.45 -17.16 1.28
CA ALA A 549 42.52 -17.13 0.29
C ALA A 549 43.31 -18.44 0.22
N SER A 550 43.42 -19.18 1.33
CA SER A 550 44.06 -20.50 1.34
C SER A 550 43.24 -21.58 0.63
N LYS A 551 41.90 -21.39 0.53
CA LYS A 551 40.96 -22.38 -0.04
C LYS A 551 40.54 -22.05 -1.47
N ILE A 552 40.39 -20.77 -1.81
CA ILE A 552 39.97 -20.32 -3.14
C ILE A 552 41.18 -20.28 -4.08
N LYS A 553 41.12 -21.03 -5.18
CA LYS A 553 42.24 -21.29 -6.08
C LYS A 553 42.91 -20.02 -6.65
N GLU A 554 42.12 -19.00 -6.98
CA GLU A 554 42.59 -17.75 -7.60
C GLU A 554 42.27 -16.52 -6.73
N ALA A 555 42.57 -16.61 -5.42
CA ALA A 555 42.37 -15.51 -4.49
C ALA A 555 43.64 -14.67 -4.26
N ARG A 556 43.47 -13.35 -4.23
CA ARG A 556 44.49 -12.39 -3.79
C ARG A 556 43.96 -11.63 -2.57
N ILE A 557 44.79 -11.46 -1.55
CA ILE A 557 44.48 -10.63 -0.38
C ILE A 557 45.14 -9.26 -0.50
N VAL A 558 44.42 -8.23 -0.08
CA VAL A 558 44.96 -6.91 0.27
C VAL A 558 44.55 -6.59 1.71
N VAL A 559 45.53 -6.22 2.53
CA VAL A 559 45.31 -5.82 3.93
C VAL A 559 45.50 -4.31 4.06
N LEU A 560 44.45 -3.60 4.48
CA LEU A 560 44.45 -2.16 4.69
C LEU A 560 44.91 -1.83 6.13
N PRO A 561 45.94 -1.00 6.33
CA PRO A 561 46.46 -0.71 7.66
C PRO A 561 45.49 0.15 8.49
N ASN A 562 45.34 -0.17 9.77
CA ASN A 562 44.50 0.55 10.73
C ASN A 562 43.01 0.62 10.36
N VAL A 563 42.53 -0.34 9.57
CA VAL A 563 41.13 -0.44 9.11
C VAL A 563 40.46 -1.64 9.78
N ALA A 564 39.16 -1.52 10.05
CA ALA A 564 38.29 -2.62 10.50
C ALA A 564 37.18 -2.88 9.45
N GLN A 565 35.96 -3.25 9.84
CA GLN A 565 34.93 -3.81 8.94
C GLN A 565 34.36 -2.82 7.89
N TRP A 566 34.47 -1.51 8.11
CA TRP A 566 33.90 -0.47 7.25
C TRP A 566 34.93 0.09 6.26
N HIS A 567 35.51 -0.79 5.46
CA HIS A 567 36.65 -0.55 4.56
C HIS A 567 36.48 0.70 3.67
N VAL A 568 35.36 0.82 2.93
CA VAL A 568 35.12 1.93 1.99
C VAL A 568 35.05 3.27 2.72
N PHE A 569 34.45 3.29 3.91
CA PHE A 569 34.35 4.52 4.71
C PHE A 569 35.68 4.86 5.37
N ALA A 570 36.40 3.87 5.91
CA ALA A 570 37.62 4.08 6.67
C ALA A 570 38.85 4.42 5.80
N ASP A 571 39.01 3.76 4.64
CA ASP A 571 40.14 3.96 3.72
C ASP A 571 39.68 3.81 2.26
N LEU A 572 38.92 4.80 1.79
CA LEU A 572 38.42 4.87 0.42
C LEU A 572 39.55 4.73 -0.62
N LYS A 573 40.69 5.37 -0.36
CA LYS A 573 41.81 5.40 -1.30
C LYS A 573 42.44 4.01 -1.43
N GLY A 574 42.77 3.36 -0.31
CA GLY A 574 43.30 2.00 -0.29
C GLY A 574 42.37 0.99 -0.94
N VAL A 575 41.05 1.10 -0.70
CA VAL A 575 40.05 0.26 -1.40
C VAL A 575 40.07 0.52 -2.90
N SER A 576 39.99 1.78 -3.34
CA SER A 576 39.94 2.13 -4.76
C SER A 576 41.18 1.68 -5.53
N ASP A 577 42.37 1.83 -4.95
CA ASP A 577 43.64 1.44 -5.58
C ASP A 577 43.75 -0.10 -5.67
N SER A 578 43.22 -0.82 -4.68
CA SER A 578 43.11 -2.29 -4.72
C SER A 578 42.24 -2.76 -5.88
N LEU A 579 41.08 -2.11 -6.08
CA LEU A 579 40.13 -2.45 -7.14
C LEU A 579 40.62 -2.05 -8.53
N LYS A 580 41.27 -0.90 -8.71
CA LYS A 580 41.84 -0.47 -10.01
C LYS A 580 42.81 -1.49 -10.60
N SER A 581 43.51 -2.24 -9.74
CA SER A 581 44.42 -3.30 -10.18
C SER A 581 43.72 -4.61 -10.59
N PHE A 582 42.41 -4.70 -10.39
CA PHE A 582 41.64 -5.94 -10.45
C PHE A 582 40.44 -5.89 -11.42
N LEU A 583 39.66 -4.81 -11.39
CA LEU A 583 38.59 -4.52 -12.34
C LEU A 583 39.19 -4.24 -13.72
#